data_AF-A0A9D0Z0B9-F1
#
_entry.id   AF-A0A9D0Z0B9-F1
#
_cell.length_a   1.000
_cell.length_b   1.000
_cell.length_c   1.000
_cell.angle_alpha   90.00
_cell.angle_beta   90.00
_cell.angle_gamma   90.00
#
_symmetry.space_group_name_H-M   'P 1'
#
loop_
_entity.id
_entity.type
_entity.pdbx_description
1 polymer ?
#
loop_
_entity_poly.entity_id
_entity_poly.type
_entity_poly.pdbx_seq_one_letter_code
_entity_poly.pdbx_strand_id
1 'polypeptide(L)'
;KMKNGKFDLEDFLKTMKQIKKLGPLENLIKLLPGAKKMGLTNVKIDPKQTAHIEAIVLSMTPEERRNPSIIKASRKVRIAKGCGLEVQDVNRLLDQFEQMKKMMKQMSNGNMKLPF
;
A
#
# COMPACT_ATOMS: atom_id res chain seq x y z
N LYS A 1 4.55 0.97 -17.32
CA LYS A 1 4.49 2.42 -17.61
C LYS A 1 4.25 3.17 -16.29
N MET A 2 5.31 3.57 -15.57
CA MET A 2 5.22 4.68 -14.62
C MET A 2 5.19 5.96 -15.45
N LYS A 3 4.02 6.29 -16.00
CA LYS A 3 3.84 7.52 -16.78
C LYS A 3 2.77 8.34 -16.06
N ASN A 4 3.20 9.48 -15.51
CA ASN A 4 2.39 10.57 -14.98
C ASN A 4 2.02 10.48 -13.49
N GLY A 5 3.02 10.58 -12.61
CA GLY A 5 3.01 11.46 -11.42
C GLY A 5 1.88 11.38 -10.37
N LYS A 6 0.91 10.47 -10.49
CA LYS A 6 -0.21 10.33 -9.56
C LYS A 6 -0.28 8.88 -9.11
N PHE A 7 0.48 8.58 -8.07
CA PHE A 7 0.37 7.31 -7.36
C PHE A 7 -1.02 7.26 -6.70
N ASP A 8 -1.88 6.36 -7.16
CA ASP A 8 -3.26 6.19 -6.70
C ASP A 8 -3.49 4.80 -6.05
N LEU A 9 -4.71 4.57 -5.54
CA LEU A 9 -5.01 3.30 -4.85
C LEU A 9 -5.05 2.09 -5.80
N GLU A 10 -5.24 2.29 -7.11
CA GLU A 10 -5.17 1.18 -8.06
C GLU A 10 -3.73 0.74 -8.29
N ASP A 11 -2.81 1.69 -8.38
CA ASP A 11 -1.38 1.42 -8.48
C ASP A 11 -0.83 0.80 -7.19
N PHE A 12 -1.35 1.23 -6.03
CA PHE A 12 -1.08 0.56 -4.75
C PHE A 12 -1.51 -0.91 -4.77
N LEU A 13 -2.75 -1.19 -5.17
CA LEU A 13 -3.26 -2.55 -5.23
C LEU A 13 -2.45 -3.42 -6.21
N LYS A 14 -2.10 -2.90 -7.38
CA LYS A 14 -1.25 -3.61 -8.36
C LYS A 14 0.11 -3.95 -7.76
N THR A 15 0.74 -3.01 -7.07
CA THR A 15 2.05 -3.21 -6.41
C THR A 15 1.94 -4.27 -5.32
N MET A 16 0.91 -4.21 -4.47
CA MET A 16 0.66 -5.22 -3.43
C MET A 16 0.42 -6.61 -4.01
N LYS A 17 -0.34 -6.71 -5.11
CA LYS A 17 -0.55 -7.98 -5.82
C LYS A 17 0.75 -8.55 -6.41
N GLN A 18 1.63 -7.70 -6.93
CA GLN A 18 2.94 -8.12 -7.41
C GLN A 18 3.80 -8.65 -6.28
N ILE A 19 3.82 -7.97 -5.13
CA ILE A 19 4.58 -8.43 -3.96
C ILE A 19 3.99 -9.76 -3.43
N LYS A 20 2.66 -9.89 -3.38
CA LYS A 20 1.99 -11.16 -3.04
C LYS A 20 2.39 -12.31 -3.97
N LYS A 21 2.50 -12.06 -5.28
CA LYS A 21 2.90 -13.06 -6.29
C LYS A 21 4.36 -13.49 -6.15
N LEU A 22 5.22 -12.60 -5.67
CA LEU A 22 6.63 -12.92 -5.40
C LEU A 22 6.81 -13.78 -4.13
N GLY A 23 5.74 -14.04 -3.38
CA GLY A 23 5.79 -14.82 -2.15
C GLY A 23 6.51 -14.08 -1.02
N PRO A 24 6.87 -14.77 0.08
CA PRO A 24 7.67 -14.17 1.13
C PRO A 24 9.05 -13.84 0.56
N LEU A 25 9.25 -12.58 0.18
CA LEU A 25 10.57 -12.01 -0.06
C LEU A 25 11.53 -12.33 1.09
N GLU A 26 11.01 -12.62 2.29
CA GLU A 26 11.75 -13.20 3.41
C GLU A 26 12.72 -14.32 3.00
N ASN A 27 12.33 -15.25 2.14
CA ASN A 27 13.20 -16.39 1.80
C ASN A 27 14.32 -15.99 0.83
N LEU A 28 14.05 -15.06 -0.09
CA LEU A 28 15.07 -14.51 -1.00
C LEU A 28 16.01 -13.53 -0.28
N ILE A 29 15.47 -12.72 0.63
CA ILE A 29 16.20 -11.76 1.46
C ILE A 29 17.07 -12.47 2.51
N LYS A 30 16.62 -13.61 3.07
CA LYS A 30 17.42 -14.46 3.99
C LYS A 30 18.67 -15.04 3.32
N LEU A 31 18.67 -15.19 1.99
CA LEU A 31 19.82 -15.70 1.22
C LEU A 31 20.78 -14.58 0.78
N LEU A 32 20.40 -13.30 0.93
CA LEU A 32 21.27 -12.17 0.60
C LEU A 32 22.18 -11.82 1.79
N PRO A 33 23.52 -12.00 1.68
CA PRO A 33 24.43 -11.59 2.73
C PRO A 33 24.35 -10.07 2.94
N GLY A 34 24.06 -9.64 4.17
CA GLY A 34 23.94 -8.21 4.53
C GLY A 34 22.51 -7.66 4.60
N ALA A 35 21.48 -8.41 4.20
CA ALA A 35 20.09 -7.96 4.22
C ALA A 35 19.57 -7.54 5.62
N LYS A 36 20.07 -8.18 6.70
CA LYS A 36 19.77 -7.80 8.09
C LYS A 36 20.18 -6.35 8.42
N LYS A 37 21.21 -5.81 7.75
CA LYS A 37 21.71 -4.45 7.99
C LYS A 37 20.88 -3.37 7.28
N MET A 38 20.10 -3.71 6.25
CA MET A 38 19.30 -2.76 5.48
C MET A 38 17.88 -2.53 6.05
N GLY A 39 17.50 -3.21 7.14
CA GLY A 39 16.17 -3.01 7.77
C GLY A 39 14.97 -3.48 6.94
N LEU A 40 15.21 -4.08 5.76
CA LEU A 40 14.18 -4.56 4.83
C LEU A 40 13.52 -5.89 5.27
N THR A 41 13.89 -6.42 6.44
CA THR A 41 13.46 -7.74 6.93
C THR A 41 12.10 -7.77 7.62
N ASN A 42 11.48 -6.61 7.88
CA ASN A 42 10.31 -6.53 8.77
C ASN A 42 8.96 -6.40 8.05
N VAL A 43 8.94 -6.46 6.71
CA VAL A 43 7.69 -6.41 5.94
C VAL A 43 7.09 -7.81 5.89
N LYS A 44 6.53 -8.27 7.02
CA LYS A 44 5.72 -9.49 7.08
C LYS A 44 4.38 -9.22 6.40
N ILE A 45 4.28 -9.58 5.13
CA ILE A 45 3.04 -9.47 4.38
C ILE A 45 2.20 -10.69 4.69
N ASP A 46 1.22 -10.51 5.58
CA ASP A 46 0.23 -11.53 5.85
C ASP A 46 -0.72 -11.65 4.63
N PRO A 47 -0.87 -12.85 4.03
CA PRO A 47 -1.81 -13.10 2.95
C PRO A 47 -3.24 -12.67 3.28
N LYS A 48 -3.67 -12.81 4.55
CA LYS A 48 -5.01 -12.40 5.01
C LYS A 48 -5.17 -10.89 5.00
N GLN A 49 -4.18 -10.16 5.52
CA GLN A 49 -4.18 -8.69 5.48
C GLN A 49 -4.18 -8.17 4.04
N THR A 50 -3.45 -8.83 3.15
CA THR A 50 -3.44 -8.47 1.73
C THR A 50 -4.83 -8.67 1.09
N ALA A 51 -5.53 -9.75 1.45
CA ALA A 51 -6.90 -9.98 0.99
C ALA A 51 -7.88 -8.92 1.51
N HIS A 52 -7.73 -8.48 2.76
CA HIS A 52 -8.54 -7.39 3.33
C HIS A 52 -8.29 -6.06 2.61
N ILE A 53 -7.02 -5.72 2.35
CA ILE A 53 -6.65 -4.52 1.58
C ILE A 53 -7.29 -4.57 0.19
N GLU A 54 -7.20 -5.71 -0.48
CA GLU A 54 -7.84 -5.93 -1.78
C GLU A 54 -9.36 -5.72 -1.71
N ALA A 55 -10.04 -6.32 -0.73
CA ALA A 55 -11.48 -6.16 -0.55
C ALA A 55 -11.89 -4.69 -0.31
N ILE A 56 -11.13 -3.95 0.50
CA ILE A 56 -11.38 -2.53 0.77
C ILE A 56 -11.27 -1.70 -0.52
N VAL A 57 -10.16 -1.85 -1.27
CA VAL A 57 -9.95 -1.08 -2.51
C VAL A 57 -11.00 -1.43 -3.56
N LEU A 58 -11.37 -2.71 -3.68
CA LEU A 58 -12.41 -3.15 -4.61
C LEU A 58 -13.81 -2.59 -4.25
N SER A 59 -14.06 -2.30 -2.97
CA SER A 59 -15.32 -1.71 -2.48
C SER A 59 -15.43 -0.18 -2.68
N MET A 60 -14.34 0.47 -3.12
CA MET A 60 -14.33 1.89 -3.46
C MET A 60 -14.83 2.15 -4.88
N THR A 61 -15.36 3.36 -5.13
CA THR A 61 -15.65 3.82 -6.49
C THR A 61 -14.37 4.22 -7.23
N PRO A 62 -14.37 4.24 -8.58
CA PRO A 62 -13.20 4.68 -9.35
C PRO A 62 -12.75 6.11 -9.01
N GLU A 63 -13.69 6.99 -8.62
CA GLU A 63 -13.38 8.35 -8.17
C GLU A 63 -12.60 8.35 -6.85
N GLU A 64 -13.04 7.54 -5.89
CA GLU A 64 -12.39 7.39 -4.58
C GLU A 64 -10.99 6.77 -4.71
N ARG A 65 -10.81 5.81 -5.63
CA ARG A 65 -9.51 5.19 -5.88
C ARG A 65 -8.49 6.17 -6.47
N ARG A 66 -8.91 6.99 -7.42
CA ARG A 66 -8.08 8.04 -8.04
C ARG A 66 -7.80 9.19 -7.11
N ASN A 67 -8.74 9.50 -6.21
CA ASN A 67 -8.60 10.59 -5.26
C ASN A 67 -8.98 10.17 -3.83
N PRO A 68 -8.05 9.58 -3.06
CA PRO A 68 -8.35 9.12 -1.70
C PRO A 68 -8.73 10.25 -0.72
N SER A 69 -8.42 11.51 -1.05
CA SER A 69 -8.75 12.68 -0.20
C SER A 69 -10.26 12.94 -0.06
N ILE A 70 -11.09 12.44 -0.98
CA ILE A 70 -12.55 12.59 -0.89
C ILE A 70 -13.19 11.60 0.08
N ILE A 71 -12.44 10.61 0.58
CA ILE A 71 -12.93 9.54 1.45
C ILE A 71 -13.10 10.07 2.89
N LYS A 72 -14.26 10.68 3.16
CA LYS A 72 -14.70 11.15 4.48
C LYS A 72 -15.46 10.04 5.25
N ALA A 73 -15.90 10.35 6.48
CA ALA A 73 -16.56 9.40 7.38
C ALA A 73 -17.70 8.58 6.73
N SER A 74 -18.64 9.24 6.03
CA SER A 74 -19.75 8.55 5.35
C SER A 74 -19.29 7.53 4.31
N ARG A 75 -18.27 7.87 3.50
CA ARG A 75 -17.68 6.97 2.51
C ARG A 75 -16.94 5.81 3.18
N LYS A 76 -16.20 6.07 4.27
CA LYS A 76 -15.51 5.02 5.04
C LYS A 76 -16.49 4.00 5.59
N VAL A 77 -17.63 4.43 6.15
CA VAL A 77 -18.69 3.54 6.64
C VAL A 77 -19.26 2.68 5.51
N ARG A 78 -19.54 3.28 4.35
CA ARG A 78 -20.03 2.53 3.18
C ARG A 78 -19.01 1.50 2.68
N ILE A 79 -17.74 1.88 2.56
CA ILE A 79 -16.66 1.00 2.09
C ILE A 79 -16.48 -0.17 3.07
N ALA A 80 -16.40 0.12 4.37
CA ALA A 80 -16.27 -0.87 5.43
C ALA A 80 -17.40 -1.90 5.40
N LYS A 81 -18.65 -1.43 5.27
CA LYS A 81 -19.82 -2.31 5.08
C LYS A 81 -19.76 -3.13 3.80
N GLY A 82 -19.25 -2.54 2.70
CA GLY A 82 -19.12 -3.21 1.41
C GLY A 82 -18.09 -4.34 1.38
N CYS A 83 -17.03 -4.24 2.18
CA CYS A 83 -16.01 -5.29 2.29
C CYS A 83 -16.16 -6.19 3.53
N GLY A 84 -17.15 -5.94 4.40
CA GLY A 84 -17.36 -6.70 5.64
C GLY A 84 -16.29 -6.46 6.71
N LEU A 85 -15.66 -5.29 6.70
CA LEU A 85 -14.61 -4.89 7.65
C LEU A 85 -15.03 -3.68 8.48
N GLU A 86 -14.17 -3.28 9.41
CA GLU A 86 -14.42 -2.10 10.23
C GLU A 86 -13.91 -0.81 9.57
N VAL A 87 -14.47 0.32 9.99
CA VAL A 87 -13.99 1.65 9.58
C VAL A 87 -12.52 1.87 9.96
N GLN A 88 -12.06 1.21 11.03
CA GLN A 88 -10.66 1.24 11.46
C GLN A 88 -9.71 0.63 10.44
N ASP A 89 -10.11 -0.47 9.79
CA ASP A 89 -9.30 -1.12 8.77
C ASP A 89 -9.17 -0.25 7.52
N VAL A 90 -10.26 0.45 7.16
CA VAL A 90 -10.23 1.44 6.08
C VAL A 90 -9.29 2.61 6.43
N ASN A 91 -9.28 3.08 7.68
CA ASN A 91 -8.34 4.13 8.11
C ASN A 91 -6.89 3.67 8.02
N ARG A 92 -6.57 2.48 8.55
CA ARG A 92 -5.23 1.90 8.51
C ARG A 92 -4.70 1.83 7.08
N LEU A 93 -5.55 1.40 6.14
CA LEU A 93 -5.18 1.34 4.73
C LEU A 93 -4.88 2.73 4.14
N LEU A 94 -5.73 3.72 4.44
CA LEU A 94 -5.51 5.09 3.96
C LEU A 94 -4.22 5.70 4.52
N ASP A 95 -3.90 5.42 5.78
CA ASP A 95 -2.67 5.87 6.42
C ASP A 95 -1.44 5.22 5.78
N GLN A 96 -1.47 3.90 5.55
CA GLN A 96 -0.40 3.17 4.85
C GLN A 96 -0.20 3.69 3.41
N PHE A 97 -1.30 3.95 2.70
CA PHE A 97 -1.25 4.53 1.37
C PHE A 97 -0.62 5.92 1.38
N GLU A 98 -1.00 6.79 2.31
CA GLU A 98 -0.44 8.15 2.38
C GLU A 98 1.04 8.15 2.73
N GLN A 99 1.49 7.25 3.63
CA GLN A 99 2.90 7.03 3.91
C GLN A 99 3.68 6.64 2.66
N MET A 100 3.17 5.68 1.89
CA MET A 100 3.86 5.21 0.69
C MET A 100 3.83 6.26 -0.43
N LYS A 101 2.72 6.99 -0.58
CA LYS A 101 2.60 8.13 -1.49
C LYS A 101 3.60 9.23 -1.13
N LYS A 102 3.78 9.53 0.15
CA LYS A 102 4.79 10.49 0.63
C LYS A 102 6.20 10.04 0.27
N MET A 103 6.51 8.76 0.48
CA MET A 103 7.80 8.17 0.10
C MET A 103 8.03 8.24 -1.42
N MET A 104 7.04 7.86 -2.23
CA MET A 104 7.10 7.96 -3.69
C MET A 104 7.30 9.40 -4.17
N LYS A 105 6.64 10.36 -3.53
CA LYS A 105 6.81 11.80 -3.82
C LYS A 105 8.22 12.28 -3.46
N GLN A 106 8.76 11.85 -2.30
CA GLN A 106 10.13 12.19 -1.90
C GLN A 106 11.17 11.60 -2.87
N MET A 107 10.95 10.36 -3.32
CA MET A 107 11.82 9.70 -4.31
C MET A 107 11.74 10.37 -5.68
N SER A 108 10.53 10.72 -6.14
CA SER A 108 10.33 11.43 -7.41
C SER A 108 10.89 12.85 -7.42
N ASN A 109 10.99 13.50 -6.26
CA ASN A 109 11.55 14.85 -6.13
C ASN A 109 13.09 14.86 -6.06
N GLY A 110 13.76 13.71 -6.25
CA GLY A 110 15.24 13.62 -6.24
C GLY A 110 15.89 13.88 -4.89
N ASN A 111 15.10 14.06 -3.82
CA ASN A 111 15.60 14.45 -2.50
C ASN A 111 15.85 13.26 -1.56
N MET A 112 16.14 12.08 -2.14
CA MET A 112 16.60 10.94 -1.36
C MET A 112 18.05 11.21 -0.93
N LYS A 113 18.22 11.96 0.17
CA LYS A 113 19.44 11.85 0.97
C LYS A 113 19.47 10.40 1.47
N LEU A 114 20.15 9.55 0.72
CA LEU A 114 20.58 8.25 1.20
C LEU A 114 21.37 8.52 2.49
N PRO A 115 20.97 7.97 3.64
CA PRO A 115 21.82 7.99 4.82
C PRO A 115 22.97 7.03 4.53
N PHE A 116 24.05 7.57 3.97
CA PHE A 116 25.38 6.99 4.11
C PHE A 116 26.05 7.65 5.30
#